data_AF-A0A850X2J9-F1
#
_entry.id   AF-A0A850X2J9-F1
#
_cell.length_a   1.000
_cell.length_b   1.000
_cell.length_c   1.000
_cell.angle_alpha   90.00
_cell.angle_beta   90.00
_cell.angle_gamma   90.00
#
_symmetry.space_group_name_H-M   'P 1'
#
loop_
_entity.id
_entity.type
_entity.pdbx_description
1 polymer ?
#
loop_
_entity_poly.entity_id
_entity_poly.type
_entity_poly.pdbx_seq_one_letter_code
_entity_poly.pdbx_strand_id
1 'polypeptide(L)'
;LLQHLATLATMAQEEAWQCRQQLQAQQQEVARLQEQLSSARQDGERWASALQRAQREALEREATRGAEQARQQELIRDMKGRLLELLREKDALWQKTEGIDTPMPCPVPHNAGLCARCRKDFRLLSRRYNCRLCQDKVCHTCSVDVGKQGRCCLLCYQQRHPQAT
;
A
#
# COMPACT_ATOMS: atom_id res chain seq x y z
N LEU A 1 -109.06 -26.43 14.89
CA LEU A 1 -108.50 -25.67 16.04
C LEU A 1 -107.34 -26.41 16.70
N LEU A 2 -107.50 -27.64 17.22
CA LEU A 2 -106.40 -28.40 17.85
C LEU A 2 -105.21 -28.70 16.92
N GLN A 3 -105.47 -29.15 15.67
CA GLN A 3 -104.41 -29.38 14.68
C GLN A 3 -103.62 -28.10 14.38
N HIS A 4 -104.30 -26.96 14.26
CA HIS A 4 -103.64 -25.69 13.95
C HIS A 4 -102.74 -25.21 15.09
N LEU A 5 -103.17 -25.39 16.34
CA LEU A 5 -102.35 -25.10 17.51
C LEU A 5 -101.12 -26.03 17.59
N ALA A 6 -101.27 -27.30 17.23
CA ALA A 6 -100.15 -28.24 17.19
C ALA A 6 -99.11 -27.84 16.13
N THR A 7 -99.53 -27.43 14.94
CA THR A 7 -98.62 -26.95 13.88
C THR A 7 -97.87 -25.68 14.29
N LEU A 8 -98.54 -24.75 14.96
CA LEU A 8 -97.90 -23.55 15.48
C LEU A 8 -96.87 -23.87 16.57
N ALA A 9 -97.17 -24.83 17.45
CA ALA A 9 -96.24 -25.26 18.49
C ALA A 9 -94.98 -25.93 17.92
N THR A 10 -95.11 -26.75 16.87
CA THR A 10 -93.95 -27.38 16.22
C THR A 10 -93.08 -26.35 15.50
N MET A 11 -93.68 -25.39 14.79
CA MET A 11 -92.93 -24.32 14.12
C MET A 11 -92.16 -23.46 15.13
N ALA A 12 -92.80 -23.06 16.23
CA ALA A 12 -92.14 -22.30 17.29
C ALA A 12 -91.00 -23.09 17.95
N GLN A 13 -91.14 -24.41 18.08
CA GLN A 13 -90.09 -25.27 18.62
C GLN A 13 -88.89 -25.39 17.67
N GLU A 14 -89.14 -25.50 16.37
CA GLU A 14 -88.10 -25.52 15.32
C GLU A 14 -87.36 -24.19 15.25
N GLU A 15 -88.07 -23.06 15.24
CA GLU A 15 -87.47 -21.72 15.28
C GLU A 15 -86.59 -21.54 16.53
N ALA A 16 -87.09 -21.92 17.72
CA ALA A 16 -86.32 -21.85 18.95
C ALA A 16 -85.08 -22.76 18.92
N TRP A 17 -85.16 -23.93 18.26
CA TRP A 17 -84.01 -24.81 18.07
C TRP A 17 -82.97 -24.20 17.12
N GLN A 18 -83.42 -23.62 16.00
CA GLN A 18 -82.54 -22.93 15.03
C GLN A 18 -81.84 -21.73 15.67
N CYS A 19 -82.56 -20.88 16.41
CA CYS A 19 -81.98 -19.77 17.14
C CYS A 19 -80.91 -20.22 18.16
N ARG A 20 -81.16 -21.33 18.88
CA ARG A 20 -80.17 -21.89 19.81
C ARG A 20 -78.92 -22.39 19.10
N GLN A 21 -79.07 -23.11 17.99
CA GLN A 21 -77.93 -23.56 17.18
C GLN A 21 -77.10 -22.38 16.66
N GLN A 22 -77.77 -21.34 16.17
CA GLN A 22 -77.10 -20.15 15.64
C GLN A 22 -76.37 -19.36 16.74
N LEU A 23 -76.97 -19.24 17.93
CA LEU A 23 -76.31 -18.63 19.09
C LEU A 23 -75.08 -19.44 19.51
N GLN A 24 -75.17 -20.77 19.52
CA GLN A 24 -74.05 -21.63 19.88
C GLN A 24 -72.89 -21.51 18.86
N ALA A 25 -73.21 -21.45 17.56
CA ALA A 25 -72.21 -21.23 16.52
C ALA A 25 -71.53 -19.86 16.67
N GLN A 26 -72.29 -18.80 16.95
CA GLN A 26 -71.72 -17.47 17.20
C GLN A 26 -70.83 -17.43 18.46
N GLN A 27 -71.21 -18.12 19.53
CA GLN A 27 -70.39 -18.21 20.75
C GLN A 27 -69.06 -18.92 20.48
N GLN A 28 -69.07 -20.00 19.69
CA GLN A 28 -67.84 -20.70 19.29
C GLN A 28 -66.94 -19.80 18.42
N GLU A 29 -67.53 -19.05 17.49
CA GLU A 29 -66.76 -18.14 16.64
C GLU A 29 -66.15 -16.99 17.44
N VAL A 30 -66.89 -16.41 18.39
CA VAL A 30 -66.36 -15.39 19.30
C VAL A 30 -65.20 -15.92 20.13
N ALA A 31 -65.31 -17.14 20.68
CA ALA A 31 -64.23 -17.77 21.43
C ALA A 31 -62.98 -17.97 20.56
N ARG A 32 -63.16 -18.46 19.33
CA ARG A 32 -62.06 -18.64 18.36
C ARG A 32 -61.37 -17.31 18.04
N LEU A 33 -62.13 -16.25 17.77
CA LEU A 33 -61.60 -14.93 17.47
C LEU A 33 -60.87 -14.31 18.66
N GLN A 34 -61.37 -14.52 19.88
CA GLN A 34 -60.70 -14.06 21.10
C GLN A 34 -59.33 -14.72 21.29
N GLU A 35 -59.22 -16.01 21.00
CA GLU A 35 -57.94 -16.73 21.08
C GLU A 35 -56.97 -16.31 19.97
N GLN A 36 -57.47 -16.09 18.75
CA GLN A 36 -56.65 -15.52 17.68
C GLN A 36 -56.12 -14.12 18.02
N LEU A 37 -56.97 -13.27 18.61
CA LEU A 37 -56.58 -11.94 19.03
C LEU A 37 -55.56 -11.98 20.18
N SER A 38 -55.71 -12.88 21.14
CA SER A 38 -54.75 -13.02 22.25
C SER A 38 -53.39 -13.50 21.74
N SER A 39 -53.37 -14.47 20.83
CA SER A 39 -52.15 -14.95 20.18
C SER A 39 -51.47 -13.84 19.38
N ALA A 40 -52.22 -13.12 18.53
CA ALA A 40 -51.69 -12.01 17.74
C ALA A 40 -51.11 -10.88 18.61
N ARG A 41 -51.71 -10.60 19.78
CA ARG A 41 -51.17 -9.63 20.74
C ARG A 41 -49.85 -10.08 21.34
N GLN A 42 -49.76 -11.34 21.76
CA GLN A 42 -48.52 -11.91 22.30
C GLN A 42 -47.39 -11.90 21.27
N ASP A 43 -47.70 -12.25 20.01
CA ASP A 43 -46.74 -12.16 18.93
C ASP A 43 -46.30 -10.70 18.70
N GLY A 44 -47.23 -9.75 18.70
CA GLY A 44 -46.92 -8.32 18.63
C GLY A 44 -45.94 -7.86 19.70
N GLU A 45 -46.15 -8.25 20.96
CA GLU A 45 -45.26 -7.93 22.09
C GLU A 45 -43.88 -8.58 21.93
N ARG A 46 -43.83 -9.83 21.45
CA ARG A 46 -42.59 -10.55 21.16
C ARG A 46 -41.78 -9.85 20.06
N TRP A 47 -42.43 -9.46 18.97
CA TRP A 47 -41.81 -8.75 17.86
C TRP A 47 -41.34 -7.36 18.26
N ALA A 48 -42.14 -6.61 19.03
CA ALA A 48 -41.73 -5.30 19.56
C ALA A 48 -40.47 -5.42 20.42
N SER A 49 -40.43 -6.41 21.31
CA SER A 49 -39.26 -6.68 22.15
C SER A 49 -38.03 -7.11 21.34
N ALA A 50 -38.23 -7.95 20.32
CA ALA A 50 -37.16 -8.39 19.42
C ALA A 50 -36.60 -7.22 18.60
N LEU A 51 -37.47 -6.37 18.06
CA LEU A 51 -37.09 -5.17 17.30
C LEU A 51 -36.26 -4.22 18.17
N GLN A 52 -36.70 -3.96 19.41
CA GLN A 52 -35.98 -3.07 20.32
C GLN A 52 -34.59 -3.62 20.68
N ARG A 53 -34.44 -4.94 20.85
CA ARG A 53 -33.13 -5.58 21.03
C ARG A 53 -32.26 -5.45 19.79
N ALA A 54 -32.80 -5.77 18.62
CA ALA A 54 -32.07 -5.67 17.35
C ALA A 54 -31.59 -4.23 17.07
N GLN A 55 -32.41 -3.22 17.39
CA GLN A 55 -32.02 -1.81 17.28
C GLN A 55 -30.86 -1.46 18.22
N ARG A 56 -30.90 -1.88 19.49
CA ARG A 56 -29.78 -1.66 20.42
C ARG A 56 -28.50 -2.31 19.93
N GLU A 57 -28.57 -3.58 19.53
CA GLU A 57 -27.41 -4.29 18.99
C GLU A 57 -26.86 -3.63 17.72
N ALA A 58 -27.73 -3.11 16.86
CA ALA A 58 -27.31 -2.38 15.66
C ALA A 58 -26.54 -1.11 16.03
N LEU A 59 -27.06 -0.29 16.97
CA LEU A 59 -26.39 0.91 17.44
C LEU A 59 -25.04 0.61 18.12
N GLU A 60 -24.96 -0.45 18.92
CA GLU A 60 -23.70 -0.89 19.53
C GLU A 60 -22.69 -1.34 18.47
N ARG A 61 -23.13 -2.09 17.45
CA ARG A 61 -22.29 -2.49 16.31
C ARG A 61 -21.80 -1.30 15.50
N GLU A 62 -22.65 -0.30 15.28
CA GLU A 62 -22.27 0.94 14.60
C GLU A 62 -21.25 1.74 15.42
N ALA A 63 -21.48 1.90 16.74
CA ALA A 63 -20.55 2.59 17.62
C ALA A 63 -19.18 1.91 17.67
N THR A 64 -19.14 0.59 17.77
CA THR A 64 -17.89 -0.19 17.78
C THR A 64 -17.14 -0.09 16.45
N ARG A 65 -17.84 -0.19 15.31
CA ARG A 65 -17.27 0.01 13.97
C ARG A 65 -16.74 1.42 13.80
N GLY A 66 -17.49 2.44 14.23
CA GLY A 66 -17.07 3.84 14.18
C GLY A 66 -15.82 4.09 15.01
N ALA A 67 -15.72 3.51 16.21
CA ALA A 67 -14.55 3.63 17.07
C ALA A 67 -13.30 2.97 16.44
N GLU A 68 -13.47 1.79 15.82
CA GLU A 68 -12.38 1.12 15.10
C GLU A 68 -11.93 1.92 13.88
N GLN A 69 -12.87 2.47 13.11
CA GLN A 69 -12.55 3.31 11.95
C GLN A 69 -11.79 4.58 12.37
N ALA A 70 -12.17 5.20 13.49
CA ALA A 70 -11.45 6.35 14.04
C ALA A 70 -10.00 5.99 14.43
N ARG A 71 -9.79 4.85 15.11
CA ARG A 71 -8.44 4.33 15.44
C ARG A 71 -7.59 4.10 14.20
N GLN A 72 -8.18 3.51 13.16
CA GLN A 72 -7.47 3.26 11.90
C GLN A 72 -7.08 4.56 11.19
N GLN A 73 -7.97 5.55 11.17
CA GLN A 73 -7.68 6.88 10.59
C GLN A 73 -6.56 7.59 11.33
N GLU A 74 -6.56 7.53 12.67
CA GLU A 74 -5.49 8.07 13.50
C GLU A 74 -4.16 7.37 13.22
N LEU A 75 -4.14 6.03 13.21
CA LEU A 75 -2.93 5.28 12.88
C LEU A 75 -2.39 5.65 11.50
N ILE A 76 -3.24 5.75 10.48
CA ILE A 76 -2.83 6.17 9.13
C ILE A 76 -2.25 7.59 9.15
N ARG A 77 -2.87 8.51 9.90
CA ARG A 77 -2.39 9.90 10.04
C ARG A 77 -1.00 9.93 10.67
N ASP A 78 -0.79 9.18 11.74
CA ASP A 78 0.49 9.12 12.45
C ASP A 78 1.57 8.46 11.58
N MET A 79 1.24 7.36 10.89
CA MET A 79 2.17 6.66 10.00
C MET A 79 2.60 7.53 8.81
N LYS A 80 1.67 8.31 8.24
CA LYS A 80 1.99 9.32 7.21
C LYS A 80 2.90 10.42 7.78
N GLY A 81 2.63 10.90 8.99
CA GLY A 81 3.47 11.87 9.68
C GLY A 81 4.90 11.36 9.84
N ARG A 82 5.07 10.15 10.38
CA ARG A 82 6.37 9.52 10.57
C ARG A 82 7.11 9.27 9.26
N LEU A 83 6.40 8.90 8.19
CA LEU A 83 7.01 8.75 6.87
C LEU A 83 7.59 10.07 6.35
N LEU A 84 6.86 11.18 6.53
CA LEU A 84 7.34 12.50 6.13
C LEU A 84 8.57 12.94 6.95
N GLU A 85 8.61 12.65 8.24
CA GLU A 85 9.78 12.89 9.10
C GLU A 85 11.00 12.12 8.60
N LEU A 86 10.85 10.81 8.38
CA LEU A 86 11.94 9.95 7.88
C LEU A 86 12.43 10.40 6.49
N LEU A 87 11.54 10.87 5.61
CA LEU A 87 11.94 11.41 4.32
C LEU A 87 12.78 12.68 4.47
N ARG A 88 12.39 13.59 5.36
CA ARG A 88 13.17 14.81 5.66
C ARG A 88 14.53 14.48 6.26
N GLU A 89 14.59 13.53 7.19
CA GLU A 89 15.85 13.05 7.78
C GLU A 89 16.77 12.44 6.71
N LYS A 90 16.21 11.58 5.84
CA LYS A 90 16.92 10.97 4.71
C LYS A 90 17.45 12.05 3.74
N ASP A 91 16.64 13.06 3.40
CA ASP A 91 17.09 14.16 2.53
C ASP A 91 18.20 15.00 3.20
N ALA A 92 18.11 15.26 4.50
CA ALA A 92 19.14 15.98 5.24
C ALA A 92 20.47 15.19 5.32
N LEU A 93 20.40 13.86 5.45
CA LEU A 93 21.58 13.00 5.37
C LEU A 93 22.18 12.99 3.96
N TRP A 94 21.34 12.87 2.93
CA TRP A 94 21.78 12.91 1.54
C TRP A 94 22.56 14.19 1.21
N GLN A 95 22.04 15.36 1.61
CA GLN A 95 22.72 16.64 1.42
C GLN A 95 24.09 16.71 2.09
N LYS A 96 24.25 16.10 3.27
CA LYS A 96 25.54 16.03 3.97
C LYS A 96 26.55 15.16 3.23
N THR A 97 26.11 14.05 2.65
CA THR A 97 26.99 13.12 1.91
C THR A 97 27.43 13.72 0.57
N GLU A 98 26.51 14.34 -0.18
CA GLU A 98 26.83 15.02 -1.45
C GLU A 98 27.84 16.16 -1.27
N GLY A 99 27.84 16.85 -0.12
CA GLY A 99 28.83 17.87 0.21
C GLY A 99 30.24 17.32 0.51
N ILE A 100 30.37 16.01 0.76
CA ILE A 100 31.65 15.35 1.04
C ILE A 100 32.30 14.86 -0.26
N ASP A 101 31.51 14.48 -1.27
CA ASP A 101 31.99 14.01 -2.58
C ASP A 101 32.27 15.16 -3.56
N THR A 102 32.85 16.27 -3.09
CA THR A 102 33.45 17.23 -4.04
C THR A 102 34.67 16.55 -4.65
N PRO A 103 34.71 16.26 -5.97
CA PRO A 103 35.87 15.61 -6.56
C PRO A 103 37.05 16.56 -6.42
N MET A 104 38.05 16.15 -5.62
CA MET A 104 39.38 16.74 -5.71
C MET A 104 39.78 16.77 -7.20
N PRO A 105 40.20 17.90 -7.79
CA PRO A 105 40.64 17.92 -9.16
C PRO A 105 41.86 17.00 -9.29
N CYS A 106 41.64 15.81 -9.82
CA CYS A 106 42.72 14.86 -10.06
C CYS A 106 43.54 15.37 -11.25
N PRO A 107 44.87 15.56 -11.13
CA PRO A 107 45.70 16.04 -12.21
C PRO A 107 45.98 14.89 -13.18
N VAL A 108 44.97 14.48 -13.95
CA VAL A 108 45.17 13.53 -15.05
C VAL A 108 45.83 14.32 -16.19
N PRO A 109 47.07 14.00 -16.62
CA PRO A 109 47.74 14.76 -17.67
C PRO A 109 46.99 14.56 -18.99
N HIS A 110 46.53 15.67 -19.58
CA HIS A 110 45.68 15.75 -20.77
C HIS A 110 46.33 15.27 -22.10
N ASN A 111 47.36 14.43 -22.06
CA ASN A 111 48.16 14.07 -23.23
C ASN A 111 48.43 12.56 -23.37
N ALA A 112 47.45 11.70 -23.08
CA ALA A 112 47.62 10.24 -23.15
C ALA A 112 47.86 9.69 -24.58
N GLY A 113 47.59 10.48 -25.63
CA GLY A 113 47.69 10.08 -27.04
C GLY A 113 48.95 10.53 -27.78
N LEU A 114 49.76 11.42 -27.22
CA LEU A 114 50.90 12.05 -27.91
C LEU A 114 52.25 11.65 -27.30
N CYS A 115 53.28 11.58 -28.12
CA CYS A 115 54.65 11.52 -27.63
C CYS A 115 54.99 12.81 -26.87
N ALA A 116 55.42 12.70 -25.61
CA ALA A 116 55.77 13.85 -24.79
C ALA A 116 56.95 14.69 -25.33
N ARG A 117 57.70 14.17 -26.31
CA ARG A 117 58.90 14.83 -26.87
C ARG A 117 58.62 15.45 -28.23
N CYS A 118 58.19 14.65 -29.22
CA CYS A 118 57.92 15.15 -30.56
C CYS A 118 56.45 15.55 -30.81
N ARG A 119 55.58 15.42 -29.79
CA ARG A 119 54.13 15.72 -29.85
C ARG A 119 53.35 14.98 -30.93
N LYS A 120 53.95 13.99 -31.60
CA LYS A 120 53.29 13.16 -32.62
C LYS A 120 52.32 12.17 -31.98
N ASP A 121 51.16 12.00 -32.59
CA ASP A 121 50.17 11.01 -32.18
C ASP A 121 50.73 9.59 -32.22
N PHE A 122 50.42 8.82 -31.18
CA PHE A 122 50.60 7.38 -31.18
C PHE A 122 49.50 6.73 -32.02
N ARG A 123 49.75 6.55 -33.32
CA ARG A 123 48.90 5.75 -34.21
C ARG A 123 48.71 4.33 -33.67
N LEU A 124 47.65 3.63 -34.10
CA LEU A 124 47.25 2.32 -33.59
C LEU A 124 48.39 1.28 -33.50
N LEU A 125 49.32 1.29 -34.45
CA LEU A 125 50.48 0.37 -34.51
C LEU A 125 51.76 0.92 -33.87
N SER A 126 51.73 2.14 -33.33
CA SER A 126 52.90 2.76 -32.72
C SER A 126 53.13 2.22 -31.31
N ARG A 127 54.29 1.61 -31.06
CA ARG A 127 54.68 1.20 -29.72
C ARG A 127 54.88 2.42 -28.82
N ARG A 128 54.35 2.35 -27.61
CA ARG A 128 54.42 3.39 -26.57
C ARG A 128 55.37 2.94 -25.47
N TYR A 129 56.33 3.78 -25.10
CA TYR A 129 57.29 3.48 -24.05
C TYR A 129 57.16 4.52 -22.94
N ASN A 130 57.24 4.09 -21.67
CA ASN A 130 57.32 5.02 -20.54
C ASN A 130 58.80 5.27 -20.23
N CYS A 131 59.20 6.53 -20.12
CA CYS A 131 60.54 6.88 -19.65
C CYS A 131 60.69 6.46 -18.19
N ARG A 132 61.70 5.65 -17.85
CA ARG A 132 61.92 5.24 -16.45
C ARG A 132 62.20 6.38 -15.46
N LEU A 133 62.63 7.54 -15.96
CA LEU A 133 63.02 8.69 -15.12
C LEU A 133 61.86 9.66 -14.91
N CYS A 134 61.21 10.11 -16.00
CA CYS A 134 60.14 11.10 -15.92
C CYS A 134 58.73 10.51 -16.11
N GLN A 135 58.61 9.20 -16.33
CA GLN A 135 57.36 8.46 -16.58
C GLN A 135 56.54 8.86 -17.81
N ASP A 136 56.95 9.89 -18.54
CA ASP A 136 56.30 10.31 -19.79
C ASP A 136 56.25 9.20 -20.84
N LYS A 137 55.15 9.19 -21.61
CA LYS A 137 55.01 8.35 -22.80
C LYS A 137 55.79 8.95 -23.98
N VAL A 138 56.69 8.17 -24.55
CA VAL A 138 57.52 8.54 -25.69
C VAL A 138 57.46 7.48 -26.79
N CYS A 139 57.65 7.92 -28.04
CA CYS A 139 57.76 7.02 -29.19
C CYS A 139 59.15 6.37 -29.24
N HIS A 140 59.29 5.34 -30.07
CA HIS A 140 60.56 4.64 -30.22
C HIS A 140 61.72 5.60 -30.54
N THR A 141 61.54 6.52 -31.49
CA THR A 141 62.56 7.49 -31.93
C THR A 141 62.96 8.47 -30.84
N CYS A 142 62.06 8.78 -29.89
CA CYS A 142 62.35 9.69 -28.79
C CYS A 142 62.85 8.97 -27.51
N SER A 143 63.17 7.67 -27.62
CA SER A 143 63.59 6.83 -26.52
C SER A 143 64.87 6.06 -26.85
N VAL A 144 65.74 5.90 -25.86
CA VAL A 144 66.93 5.05 -25.93
C VAL A 144 66.71 3.84 -25.03
N ASP A 145 67.07 2.66 -25.54
CA ASP A 145 67.05 1.43 -24.76
C ASP A 145 68.35 1.32 -23.96
N VAL A 146 68.22 1.34 -22.62
CA VAL A 146 69.37 1.26 -21.70
C VAL A 146 69.56 -0.18 -21.21
N GLY A 147 69.13 -1.16 -22.02
CA GLY A 147 69.27 -2.60 -21.76
C GLY A 147 68.45 -3.04 -20.55
N LYS A 148 69.10 -3.68 -19.57
CA LYS A 148 68.43 -4.23 -18.36
C LYS A 148 67.69 -3.17 -17.52
N GLN A 149 67.98 -1.89 -17.71
CA GLN A 149 67.34 -0.79 -16.97
C GLN A 149 66.09 -0.23 -17.66
N GLY A 150 65.69 -0.77 -18.81
CA GLY A 150 64.54 -0.30 -19.59
C GLY A 150 64.84 0.98 -20.39
N ARG A 151 63.79 1.66 -20.86
CA ARG A 151 63.92 2.82 -21.76
C ARG A 151 63.92 4.15 -21.04
N CYS A 152 64.69 5.08 -21.59
CA CYS A 152 64.75 6.47 -21.18
C CYS A 152 64.42 7.39 -22.36
N CYS A 153 63.78 8.53 -22.14
CA CYS A 153 63.64 9.52 -23.21
C CYS A 153 65.00 10.18 -23.51
N LEU A 154 65.19 10.65 -24.74
CA LEU A 154 66.46 11.27 -25.17
C LEU A 154 66.94 12.39 -24.25
N LEU A 155 66.02 13.26 -23.80
CA LEU A 155 66.37 14.38 -22.91
C LEU A 155 66.88 13.90 -21.55
N CYS A 156 66.19 12.94 -20.92
CA CYS A 156 66.64 12.39 -19.64
C CYS A 156 67.92 11.56 -19.77
N TYR A 157 68.14 10.92 -20.93
CA TYR A 157 69.38 10.20 -21.22
C TYR A 157 70.57 11.17 -21.36
N GLN A 158 70.41 12.25 -22.14
CA GLN A 158 71.43 13.28 -22.32
C GLN A 158 71.76 14.02 -21.00
N GLN A 159 70.76 14.31 -20.16
CA GLN A 159 70.99 14.93 -18.86
C GLN A 159 71.81 14.06 -17.88
N ARG A 160 71.73 12.73 -18.02
CA ARG A 160 72.48 11.78 -17.16
C ARG A 160 73.84 11.38 -17.76
N HIS A 161 74.04 11.61 -19.06
CA HIS A 161 75.28 11.32 -19.79
C HIS A 161 75.71 12.53 -20.64
N PRO A 162 76.32 13.58 -20.04
CA PRO A 162 76.68 14.82 -20.74
C PRO A 162 77.88 14.72 -21.71
N GLN A 163 78.32 13.51 -22.09
CA GLN A 163 79.46 13.26 -22.96
C GLN A 163 79.08 12.28 -24.07
N ALA A 164 78.49 12.80 -25.14
CA ALA A 164 78.42 12.18 -26.47
C ALA A 164 78.03 13.27 -27.48
N THR A 165 79.03 14.03 -27.93
CA THR A 165 79.05 14.56 -29.32
C THR A 165 79.16 13.41 -30.30
#